data_AF-A0A6H1W804-F1
#
_entry.id   AF-A0A6H1W804-F1
#
_cell.length_a   1.000
_cell.length_b   1.000
_cell.length_c   1.000
_cell.angle_alpha   90.00
_cell.angle_beta   90.00
_cell.angle_gamma   90.00
#
_symmetry.space_group_name_H-M   'P 1'
#
loop_
_entity.id
_entity.type
_entity.pdbx_description
1 polymer ?
#
loop_
_entity_poly.entity_id
_entity_poly.type
_entity_poly.pdbx_seq_one_letter_code
_entity_poly.pdbx_strand_id
1 'polypeptide(L)'
;MTDTSRRVVDPVTQEEILVPPSRSADQAIARAAKLRNGELTVIRMLPEHLVRWPLWIAEYGPVEPDAVGVSPGLADRLAGWSATWERNAMSGWPSAEEAAEWQADGDALAELLEEELWESADVRRDFRA
;
A
#
# COMPACT_ATOMS: atom_id res chain seq x y z
N MET A 1 -5.69 7.54 17.32
CA MET A 1 -4.91 6.29 17.33
C MET A 1 -3.54 6.60 17.88
N THR A 2 -3.14 5.90 18.94
CA THR A 2 -1.83 6.07 19.58
C THR A 2 -0.78 5.45 18.67
N ASP A 3 0.15 6.26 18.17
CA ASP A 3 1.35 5.74 17.50
C ASP A 3 2.12 4.89 18.53
N THR A 4 2.04 3.58 18.36
CA THR A 4 2.72 2.58 19.19
C THR A 4 4.04 2.15 18.58
N SER A 5 4.44 2.77 17.47
CA SER A 5 5.72 2.54 16.82
C SER A 5 6.84 3.05 17.72
N ARG A 6 7.93 2.29 17.79
CA ARG A 6 9.15 2.71 18.50
C ARG A 6 10.22 3.11 17.50
N ARG A 7 11.12 4.00 17.91
CA ARG A 7 12.28 4.38 17.10
C ARG A 7 13.47 3.48 17.42
N VAL A 8 14.23 3.11 16.39
CA VAL A 8 15.55 2.48 16.52
C VAL A 8 16.54 3.23 15.62
N VAL A 9 17.80 3.31 16.02
CA VAL A 9 18.85 3.88 15.18
C VAL A 9 19.51 2.74 14.41
N ASP A 10 19.57 2.84 13.07
CA ASP A 10 20.33 1.93 12.23
C ASP A 10 21.82 2.02 12.64
N PRO A 11 22.44 0.93 13.10
CA PRO A 11 23.82 0.98 13.58
C PRO A 11 24.83 1.32 12.48
N VAL A 12 24.48 1.10 11.21
CA VAL A 12 25.35 1.36 10.05
C VAL A 12 25.16 2.80 9.54
N THR A 13 23.92 3.21 9.29
CA THR A 13 23.66 4.53 8.68
C THR A 13 23.43 5.65 9.69
N GLN A 14 23.24 5.31 10.97
CA GLN A 14 22.87 6.24 12.05
C GLN A 14 21.52 6.95 11.83
N GLU A 15 20.67 6.41 10.95
CA GLU A 15 19.34 6.94 10.68
C GLU A 15 18.32 6.44 11.71
N GLU A 16 17.36 7.29 12.08
CA GLU A 16 16.21 6.86 12.88
C GLU A 16 15.18 6.12 12.01
N ILE A 17 14.88 4.89 12.39
CA ILE A 17 13.91 4.02 11.73
C ILE A 17 12.71 3.81 12.67
N LEU A 18 11.51 3.97 12.13
CA LEU A 18 10.28 3.58 12.80
C LEU A 18 10.09 2.07 12.72
N VAL A 19 9.85 1.46 13.88
CA VAL A 19 9.56 0.04 14.02
C VAL A 19 8.08 -0.11 14.34
N PRO A 20 7.27 -0.65 13.41
CA PRO A 20 5.88 -0.94 13.68
C PRO A 20 5.72 -1.93 14.85
N PRO A 21 4.61 -1.89 15.60
CA PRO A 21 4.36 -2.80 16.71
C PRO A 21 4.42 -4.29 16.33
N SER A 22 4.11 -4.61 15.07
CA SER A 22 4.13 -5.96 14.50
C SER A 22 5.53 -6.47 14.13
N ARG A 23 6.58 -5.64 14.26
CA ARG A 23 7.94 -5.92 13.76
C ARG A 23 9.01 -5.76 14.83
N SER A 24 10.10 -6.51 14.68
CA SER A 24 11.32 -6.32 15.46
C SER A 24 12.18 -5.19 14.88
N ALA A 25 13.16 -4.71 15.67
CA ALA A 25 14.12 -3.71 15.18
C ALA A 25 14.94 -4.26 14.00
N ASP A 26 15.39 -5.51 14.11
CA ASP A 26 16.19 -6.15 13.06
C ASP A 26 15.41 -6.26 11.75
N GLN A 27 14.11 -6.58 11.80
CA GLN A 27 13.25 -6.58 10.61
C GLN A 27 13.09 -5.19 10.01
N ALA A 28 12.90 -4.15 10.84
CA ALA A 28 12.76 -2.78 10.35
C ALA A 28 14.08 -2.26 9.73
N ILE A 29 15.23 -2.54 10.35
CA ILE A 29 16.55 -2.21 9.83
C ILE A 29 16.82 -2.95 8.52
N ALA A 30 16.50 -4.25 8.45
CA ALA A 30 16.65 -5.05 7.24
C ALA A 30 15.77 -4.52 6.09
N ARG A 31 14.51 -4.17 6.36
CA ARG A 31 13.62 -3.56 5.36
C ARG A 31 14.17 -2.21 4.89
N ALA A 32 14.64 -1.36 5.80
CA ALA A 32 15.23 -0.07 5.45
C ALA A 32 16.46 -0.24 4.54
N ALA A 33 17.31 -1.24 4.80
CA ALA A 33 18.42 -1.58 3.93
C ALA A 33 17.94 -2.02 2.53
N LYS A 34 16.96 -2.93 2.44
CA LYS A 34 16.36 -3.34 1.15
C LYS A 34 15.80 -2.15 0.38
N LEU A 35 15.08 -1.25 1.05
CA LEU A 35 14.50 -0.06 0.45
C LEU A 35 15.59 0.86 -0.13
N ARG A 36 16.65 1.14 0.64
CA ARG A 36 17.78 1.96 0.18
C ARG A 36 18.52 1.35 -1.01
N ASN A 37 18.64 0.02 -1.04
CA ASN A 37 19.32 -0.70 -2.11
C ASN A 37 18.46 -0.90 -3.37
N GLY A 38 17.17 -0.51 -3.34
CA GLY A 38 16.24 -0.75 -4.45
C GLY A 38 15.84 -2.22 -4.61
N GLU A 39 15.90 -3.02 -3.54
CA GLU A 39 15.59 -4.45 -3.54
C GLU A 39 14.10 -4.73 -3.32
N LEU A 40 13.31 -3.73 -2.91
CA LEU A 40 11.86 -3.86 -2.76
C LEU A 40 11.16 -3.53 -4.08
N THR A 41 10.19 -4.37 -4.45
CA THR A 41 9.31 -4.06 -5.59
C THR A 41 8.41 -2.88 -5.22
N VAL A 42 8.33 -1.87 -6.08
CA VAL A 42 7.39 -0.76 -5.86
C VAL A 42 6.01 -1.16 -6.37
N ILE A 43 5.04 -1.27 -5.46
CA ILE A 43 3.63 -1.53 -5.76
C ILE A 43 2.86 -0.22 -5.63
N ARG A 44 2.35 0.30 -6.73
CA ARG A 44 1.51 1.50 -6.75
C ARG A 44 0.06 1.08 -6.63
N MET A 45 -0.62 1.58 -5.60
CA MET A 45 -2.06 1.42 -5.41
C MET A 45 -2.78 2.54 -6.15
N LEU A 46 -3.35 2.23 -7.32
CA LEU A 46 -3.96 3.20 -8.24
C LEU A 46 -5.15 2.56 -8.98
N PRO A 47 -6.38 3.03 -8.77
CA PRO A 47 -7.51 2.69 -9.63
C PRO A 47 -7.31 3.19 -11.05
N GLU A 48 -7.79 2.42 -12.03
CA GLU A 48 -7.78 2.79 -13.44
C GLU A 48 -8.93 2.07 -14.14
N HIS A 49 -9.42 2.68 -15.23
CA HIS A 49 -10.47 2.10 -16.04
C HIS A 49 -10.12 0.72 -16.56
N LEU A 50 -11.09 -0.19 -16.52
CA LEU A 50 -10.97 -1.57 -17.00
C LEU A 50 -9.94 -2.42 -16.23
N VAL A 51 -9.35 -1.90 -15.15
CA VAL A 51 -8.40 -2.63 -14.31
C VAL A 51 -9.07 -3.04 -13.01
N ARG A 52 -9.25 -4.36 -12.85
CA ARG A 52 -10.01 -4.92 -11.72
C ARG A 52 -9.36 -4.65 -10.36
N TRP A 53 -8.05 -4.85 -10.26
CA TRP A 53 -7.30 -4.61 -9.03
C TRP A 53 -6.42 -3.39 -9.20
N PRO A 54 -6.41 -2.46 -8.23
CA PRO A 54 -5.69 -1.21 -8.33
C PRO A 54 -4.18 -1.40 -8.05
N LEU A 55 -3.55 -2.49 -8.53
CA LEU A 55 -2.18 -2.85 -8.21
C LEU A 55 -1.29 -2.74 -9.46
N TRP A 56 -0.21 -1.99 -9.34
CA TRP A 56 0.69 -1.71 -10.46
C TRP A 56 2.16 -1.84 -10.06
N ILE A 57 2.96 -2.38 -10.97
CA ILE A 57 4.42 -2.21 -10.94
C ILE A 57 4.79 -1.37 -12.15
N ALA A 58 5.52 -0.27 -11.94
CA ALA A 58 5.77 0.73 -12.99
C ALA A 58 6.35 0.14 -14.29
N GLU A 59 7.21 -0.87 -14.19
CA GLU A 59 7.85 -1.52 -15.34
C GLU A 59 7.01 -2.63 -15.99
N TYR A 60 6.01 -3.18 -15.28
CA TYR A 60 5.25 -4.35 -15.72
C TYR A 60 3.76 -4.06 -15.98
N GLY A 61 3.25 -2.91 -15.54
CA GLY A 61 1.84 -2.56 -15.66
C GLY A 61 0.98 -3.13 -14.54
N PRO A 62 -0.33 -3.37 -14.78
CA PRO A 62 -1.23 -3.89 -13.78
C PRO A 62 -0.87 -5.34 -13.44
N VAL A 63 -0.99 -5.71 -12.17
CA VAL A 63 -0.61 -7.05 -11.69
C VAL A 63 -1.76 -7.72 -10.93
N GLU A 64 -1.80 -9.04 -11.06
CA GLU A 64 -2.71 -9.90 -10.30
C GLU A 64 -2.27 -9.95 -8.82
N PRO A 65 -3.21 -9.93 -7.85
CA PRO A 65 -2.88 -9.94 -6.43
C PRO A 65 -2.07 -11.17 -5.99
N ASP A 66 -2.38 -12.35 -6.53
CA ASP A 66 -1.70 -13.60 -6.18
C ASP A 66 -0.24 -13.63 -6.65
N ALA A 67 0.06 -13.01 -7.78
CA ALA A 67 1.41 -12.89 -8.33
C ALA A 67 2.36 -12.10 -7.42
N VAL A 68 1.82 -11.23 -6.55
CA VAL A 68 2.59 -10.43 -5.59
C VAL A 68 2.37 -10.87 -4.14
N GLY A 69 1.59 -11.93 -3.90
CA GLY A 69 1.39 -12.53 -2.58
C GLY A 69 0.30 -11.89 -1.72
N VAL A 70 -0.63 -11.15 -2.34
CA VAL A 70 -1.79 -10.56 -1.65
C VAL A 70 -2.84 -11.64 -1.38
N SER A 71 -3.41 -11.62 -0.17
CA SER A 71 -4.41 -12.61 0.22
C SER A 71 -5.72 -12.45 -0.58
N PRO A 72 -6.47 -13.54 -0.83
CA PRO A 72 -7.74 -13.46 -1.56
C PRO A 72 -8.75 -12.50 -0.91
N GLY A 73 -8.80 -12.44 0.42
CA GLY A 73 -9.71 -11.55 1.14
C GLY A 73 -9.35 -10.07 0.94
N LEU A 74 -8.07 -9.71 0.93
CA LEU A 74 -7.64 -8.35 0.62
C LEU A 74 -7.84 -8.03 -0.87
N ALA A 75 -7.57 -8.98 -1.76
CA ALA A 75 -7.79 -8.86 -3.19
C ALA A 75 -9.25 -8.52 -3.54
N ASP A 76 -10.22 -9.19 -2.91
CA ASP A 76 -11.65 -8.91 -3.13
C ASP A 76 -12.04 -7.51 -2.66
N ARG A 77 -11.50 -7.07 -1.52
CA ARG A 77 -11.75 -5.71 -0.99
C ARG A 77 -11.15 -4.63 -1.88
N LEU A 78 -9.93 -4.84 -2.37
CA LEU A 78 -9.27 -3.95 -3.33
C LEU A 78 -10.06 -3.82 -4.63
N ALA A 79 -10.60 -4.94 -5.13
CA ALA A 79 -11.46 -4.94 -6.32
C ALA A 79 -12.77 -4.18 -6.08
N GLY A 80 -13.41 -4.37 -4.93
CA GLY A 80 -14.62 -3.63 -4.56
C GLY A 80 -14.38 -2.12 -4.46
N TRP A 81 -13.25 -1.73 -3.88
CA TRP A 81 -12.84 -0.34 -3.76
C TRP A 81 -12.53 0.31 -5.13
N SER A 82 -11.81 -0.39 -6.02
CA SER A 82 -11.56 0.08 -7.40
C SER A 82 -12.85 0.20 -8.21
N ALA A 83 -13.76 -0.77 -8.09
CA ALA A 83 -15.05 -0.71 -8.76
C ALA A 83 -15.92 0.47 -8.30
N THR A 84 -15.78 0.90 -7.04
CA THR A 84 -16.44 2.12 -6.54
C THR A 84 -15.85 3.38 -7.16
N TRP A 85 -14.54 3.47 -7.32
CA TRP A 85 -13.92 4.55 -8.08
C TRP A 85 -14.45 4.58 -9.53
N GLU A 86 -14.46 3.44 -10.22
CA GLU A 86 -14.81 3.38 -11.64
C GLU A 86 -16.26 3.85 -11.92
N ARG A 87 -17.21 3.54 -11.03
CA ARG A 87 -18.59 4.03 -11.13
C ARG A 87 -18.69 5.55 -11.06
N ASN A 88 -17.75 6.21 -10.39
CA ASN A 88 -17.79 7.65 -10.10
C ASN A 88 -16.76 8.45 -10.92
N ALA A 89 -15.79 7.80 -11.56
CA ALA A 89 -14.68 8.46 -12.25
C ALA A 89 -15.15 9.41 -13.37
N MET A 90 -16.21 9.05 -14.10
CA MET A 90 -16.75 9.86 -15.20
C MET A 90 -17.89 10.79 -14.79
N SER A 91 -18.76 10.35 -13.88
CA SER A 91 -19.92 11.12 -13.42
C SER A 91 -19.60 12.11 -12.30
N GLY A 92 -18.45 11.95 -11.66
CA GLY A 92 -18.14 12.57 -10.38
C GLY A 92 -18.73 11.79 -9.20
N TRP A 93 -18.27 12.15 -8.00
CA TRP A 93 -18.79 11.65 -6.74
C TRP A 93 -20.17 12.26 -6.44
N PRO A 94 -21.13 11.49 -5.89
CA PRO A 94 -22.45 12.02 -5.59
C PRO A 94 -22.42 13.05 -4.44
N SER A 95 -21.43 12.96 -3.55
CA SER A 95 -21.15 13.92 -2.50
C SER A 95 -19.65 13.98 -2.14
N ALA A 96 -19.25 15.05 -1.45
CA ALA A 96 -17.91 15.15 -0.88
C ALA A 96 -17.66 14.13 0.25
N GLU A 97 -18.73 13.72 0.95
CA GLU A 97 -18.66 12.72 2.01
C GLU A 97 -18.31 11.34 1.44
N GLU A 98 -19.00 10.89 0.38
CA GLU A 98 -18.68 9.61 -0.28
C GLU A 98 -17.28 9.61 -0.90
N ALA A 99 -16.81 10.74 -1.44
CA ALA A 99 -15.44 10.86 -1.91
C ALA A 99 -14.42 10.69 -0.77
N ALA A 100 -14.72 11.26 0.41
CA ALA A 100 -13.88 11.15 1.59
C ALA A 100 -13.90 9.73 2.19
N GLU A 101 -15.07 9.09 2.24
CA GLU A 101 -15.21 7.69 2.66
C GLU A 101 -14.40 6.75 1.78
N TRP A 102 -14.51 6.90 0.45
CA TRP A 102 -13.70 6.13 -0.48
C TRP A 102 -12.20 6.33 -0.26
N GLN A 103 -11.76 7.56 0.00
CA GLN A 103 -10.35 7.82 0.26
C GLN A 103 -9.87 7.20 1.58
N ALA A 104 -10.68 7.28 2.64
CA ALA A 104 -10.39 6.64 3.93
C ALA A 104 -10.35 5.11 3.83
N ASP A 105 -11.25 4.50 3.05
CA ASP A 105 -11.21 3.07 2.75
C ASP A 105 -9.92 2.69 2.00
N GLY A 106 -9.49 3.53 1.05
CA GLY A 106 -8.24 3.36 0.33
C GLY A 106 -7.01 3.36 1.26
N ASP A 107 -7.00 4.23 2.26
CA ASP A 107 -5.94 4.27 3.27
C ASP A 107 -5.88 3.00 4.10
N ALA A 108 -7.03 2.56 4.62
CA ALA A 108 -7.12 1.34 5.41
C ALA A 108 -6.70 0.11 4.61
N LEU A 109 -7.02 0.06 3.32
CA LEU A 109 -6.59 -1.00 2.42
C LEU A 109 -5.08 -0.94 2.14
N ALA A 110 -4.52 0.25 1.97
CA ALA A 110 -3.08 0.42 1.78
C ALA A 110 -2.28 -0.01 3.02
N GLU A 111 -2.77 0.27 4.24
CA GLU A 111 -2.15 -0.22 5.47
C GLU A 111 -2.13 -1.75 5.54
N LEU A 112 -3.24 -2.41 5.16
CA LEU A 112 -3.30 -3.87 5.11
C LEU A 112 -2.36 -4.45 4.03
N LEU A 113 -2.27 -3.78 2.88
CA LEU A 113 -1.39 -4.15 1.79
C LEU A 113 0.09 -4.02 2.21
N GLU A 114 0.44 -2.96 2.93
CA GLU A 114 1.77 -2.76 3.50
C GLU A 114 2.14 -3.86 4.50
N GLU A 115 1.18 -4.32 5.29
CA GLU A 115 1.41 -5.41 6.25
C GLU A 115 1.61 -6.78 5.56
N GLU A 116 0.81 -7.09 4.53
CA GLU A 116 0.98 -8.33 3.76
C GLU A 116 2.27 -8.35 2.94
N LEU A 117 2.68 -7.19 2.40
CA LEU A 117 3.83 -7.08 1.50
C LEU A 117 5.11 -6.53 2.18
N TRP A 118 5.14 -6.45 3.51
CA TRP A 118 6.24 -5.84 4.28
C TRP A 118 7.64 -6.39 3.94
N GLU A 119 7.76 -7.64 3.52
CA GLU A 119 9.07 -8.23 3.23
C GLU A 119 9.54 -8.06 1.78
N SER A 120 8.61 -7.78 0.86
CA SER A 120 8.82 -7.88 -0.58
C SER A 120 8.58 -6.57 -1.34
N ALA A 121 7.74 -5.66 -0.82
CA ALA A 121 7.33 -4.48 -1.56
C ALA A 121 7.31 -3.19 -0.74
N ASP A 122 7.45 -2.09 -1.47
CA ASP A 122 7.20 -0.73 -1.03
C ASP A 122 5.89 -0.24 -1.67
N VAL A 123 4.86 -0.01 -0.85
CA VAL A 123 3.51 0.33 -1.31
C VAL A 123 3.37 1.84 -1.42
N ARG A 124 2.89 2.32 -2.57
CA ARG A 124 2.67 3.74 -2.85
C ARG A 124 1.19 4.04 -3.02
N ARG A 125 0.66 5.00 -2.25
CA ARG A 125 -0.75 5.40 -2.22
C ARG A 125 -1.08 6.39 -3.34
N ASP A 126 -0.87 5.98 -4.58
CA ASP A 126 -0.97 6.85 -5.75
C ASP A 126 -2.41 7.32 -6.06
N PHE A 127 -3.41 6.67 -5.49
CA PHE A 127 -4.81 7.12 -5.50
C PHE A 127 -5.05 8.48 -4.80
N ARG A 128 -4.03 9.04 -4.14
CA ARG A 128 -4.06 10.37 -3.52
C ARG A 128 -3.47 11.49 -4.39
N ALA A 129 -2.84 11.14 -5.51
CA ALA A 129 -2.12 12.07 -6.37
C ALA A 129 -3.04 13.03 -7.14
#